data_AF-A0A401QEU9-F1
#
_entry.id   AF-A0A401QEU9-F1
#
_cell.length_a   1.000
_cell.length_b   1.000
_cell.length_c   1.000
_cell.angle_alpha   90.00
_cell.angle_beta   90.00
_cell.angle_gamma   90.00
#
_symmetry.space_group_name_H-M   'P 1'
#
loop_
_entity.id
_entity.type
_entity.pdbx_description
1 polymer ?
#
loop_
_entity_poly.entity_id
_entity_poly.type
_entity_poly.pdbx_seq_one_letter_code
_entity_poly.pdbx_strand_id
1 'polypeptide(L)'
;AAKDEKQFCGPYESGEEVLPVVINVFGRDRASVLDALSRLKRIRDENFQELSALYPCPRRLPADFIGRLLQLGAQHGVRVTVERERVRARGERARAEAALASAGHLLEEAVKREWKELYSRVRWGYAYAGKEVGFEPGANFEIEQCHQNRSHETMVRSAGILFCINLDRKEATASEFKEVVKIRRSDSSSSV
;
A
#
# COMPACT_ATOMS: atom_id res chain seq x y z
N ALA A 1 -0.39 -2.73 56.39
CA ALA A 1 -0.55 -3.74 55.32
C ALA A 1 0.63 -3.59 54.36
N ALA A 2 1.33 -4.69 54.05
CA ALA A 2 2.42 -4.67 53.09
C ALA A 2 1.89 -4.26 51.71
N LYS A 3 2.44 -3.18 51.13
CA LYS A 3 2.12 -2.77 49.75
C LYS A 3 2.77 -3.77 48.81
N ASP A 4 2.01 -4.30 47.86
CA ASP A 4 2.54 -5.15 46.79
C ASP A 4 2.86 -4.25 45.58
N GLU A 5 4.04 -4.45 44.98
CA GLU A 5 4.59 -3.63 43.90
C GLU A 5 4.96 -4.52 42.72
N LYS A 6 4.46 -4.17 41.54
CA LYS A 6 4.91 -4.78 40.28
C LYS A 6 5.08 -3.75 39.19
N GLN A 7 6.03 -4.05 38.31
CA GLN A 7 6.38 -3.20 37.19
C GLN A 7 5.75 -3.72 35.90
N PHE A 8 5.16 -2.82 35.12
CA PHE A 8 4.74 -3.04 33.75
C PHE A 8 5.72 -2.35 32.81
N CYS A 9 6.38 -3.11 31.96
CA CYS A 9 7.24 -2.59 30.91
C CYS A 9 6.50 -2.71 29.56
N GLY A 10 6.35 -1.59 28.86
CA GLY A 10 5.82 -1.53 27.51
C GLY A 10 6.72 -0.70 26.60
N PRO A 11 6.88 -1.05 25.32
CA PRO A 11 7.62 -0.20 24.39
C PRO A 11 6.82 1.09 24.14
N TYR A 12 7.48 2.24 24.24
CA TYR A 12 7.01 3.49 23.66
C TYR A 12 7.99 3.85 22.54
N GLU A 13 7.51 3.81 21.31
CA GLU A 13 8.34 4.04 20.12
C GLU A 13 8.01 5.43 19.58
N SER A 14 8.97 6.36 19.69
CA SER A 14 8.89 7.70 19.10
C SER A 14 10.03 7.83 18.08
N GLY A 15 9.68 7.79 16.79
CA GLY A 15 10.67 7.89 15.71
C GLY A 15 11.62 6.68 15.66
N GLU A 16 12.91 6.91 15.91
CA GLU A 16 14.00 5.92 15.79
C GLU A 16 14.37 5.21 17.10
N GLU A 17 13.87 5.68 18.25
CA GLU A 17 14.18 5.09 19.56
C GLU A 17 12.98 4.35 20.18
N VAL A 18 13.26 3.12 20.64
CA VAL A 18 12.36 2.36 21.52
C VAL A 18 12.74 2.71 22.95
N LEU A 19 12.05 3.68 23.54
CA LEU A 19 12.23 3.98 24.96
C LEU A 19 11.28 3.08 25.77
N PRO A 20 11.79 2.31 26.75
CA PRO A 20 10.93 1.50 27.60
C PRO A 20 10.07 2.44 28.46
N VAL A 21 8.76 2.42 28.27
CA VAL A 21 7.83 2.99 29.26
C VAL A 21 7.69 1.99 30.38
N VAL A 22 8.13 2.43 31.55
CA VAL A 22 8.09 1.67 32.79
C VAL A 22 7.01 2.27 33.66
N ILE A 23 5.93 1.51 33.89
CA ILE A 23 4.82 1.90 34.75
C ILE A 23 4.90 1.05 36.02
N ASN A 24 5.12 1.69 37.17
CA ASN A 24 5.06 1.02 38.46
C ASN A 24 3.61 0.99 38.96
N VAL A 25 3.10 -0.20 39.28
CA VAL A 25 1.73 -0.42 39.75
C VAL A 25 1.77 -0.78 41.23
N PHE A 26 1.09 0.03 42.05
CA PHE A 26 0.99 -0.14 43.50
C PHE A 26 -0.45 -0.48 43.89
N GLY A 27 -0.62 -1.51 44.71
CA GLY A 27 -1.94 -1.96 45.15
C GLY A 27 -1.97 -2.33 46.63
N ARG A 28 -3.20 -2.38 47.17
CA ARG A 28 -3.44 -2.79 48.56
C ARG A 28 -3.16 -4.29 48.79
N ASP A 29 -3.31 -5.09 47.74
CA ASP A 29 -3.16 -6.53 47.72
C ASP A 29 -2.73 -6.99 46.32
N ARG A 30 -2.19 -8.22 46.25
CA ARG A 30 -1.69 -8.84 45.02
C ARG A 30 -2.74 -8.95 43.91
N ALA A 31 -3.99 -9.23 44.27
CA ALA A 31 -5.06 -9.41 43.30
C ALA A 31 -5.36 -8.10 42.56
N SER A 32 -5.38 -6.99 43.29
CA SER A 32 -5.59 -5.63 42.75
C SER A 32 -4.45 -5.23 41.80
N VAL A 33 -3.19 -5.55 42.15
CA VAL A 33 -2.03 -5.30 41.28
C VAL A 33 -2.11 -6.11 39.98
N LEU A 34 -2.49 -7.39 40.07
CA LEU A 34 -2.60 -8.26 38.90
C LEU A 34 -3.76 -7.86 37.97
N ASP A 35 -4.90 -7.43 38.50
CA ASP A 35 -6.01 -6.89 37.71
C ASP A 35 -5.59 -5.62 36.95
N ALA A 36 -4.96 -4.66 37.64
CA ALA A 36 -4.45 -3.43 37.02
C ALA A 36 -3.42 -3.71 35.91
N LEU A 37 -2.47 -4.63 36.15
CA LEU A 37 -1.51 -5.06 35.13
C LEU A 37 -2.19 -5.70 33.91
N SER A 38 -3.23 -6.51 34.13
CA SER A 38 -3.97 -7.18 33.05
C SER A 38 -4.73 -6.16 32.19
N ARG A 39 -5.29 -5.12 32.81
CA ARG A 39 -5.93 -4.00 32.10
C ARG A 39 -4.93 -3.18 31.30
N LEU A 40 -3.76 -2.87 31.87
CA LEU A 40 -2.69 -2.15 31.15
C LEU A 40 -2.18 -2.96 29.94
N LYS A 41 -1.99 -4.27 30.10
CA LYS A 41 -1.67 -5.18 28.98
C LYS A 41 -2.74 -5.11 27.89
N ARG A 42 -4.01 -5.25 28.27
CA ARG A 42 -5.13 -5.19 27.34
C ARG A 42 -5.18 -3.84 26.60
N ILE A 43 -5.09 -2.72 27.31
CA ILE A 43 -5.07 -1.37 26.71
C ILE A 43 -3.90 -1.24 25.73
N ARG A 44 -2.71 -1.72 26.09
CA ARG A 44 -1.56 -1.73 25.17
C ARG A 44 -1.86 -2.56 23.93
N ASP A 45 -2.36 -3.78 24.08
CA ASP A 45 -2.58 -4.69 22.96
C ASP A 45 -3.73 -4.23 22.03
N GLU A 46 -4.74 -3.56 22.60
CA GLU A 46 -5.83 -2.92 21.87
C GLU A 46 -5.37 -1.67 21.13
N ASN A 47 -4.51 -0.86 21.74
CA ASN A 47 -4.14 0.45 21.22
C ASN A 47 -2.82 0.47 20.44
N PHE A 48 -1.87 -0.44 20.68
CA PHE A 48 -0.57 -0.46 19.99
C PHE A 48 -0.48 -1.70 19.11
N GLN A 49 -0.71 -1.52 17.81
CA GLN A 49 -0.73 -2.60 16.83
C GLN A 49 0.22 -2.30 15.68
N GLU A 50 0.78 -3.36 15.11
CA GLU A 50 1.36 -3.30 13.77
C GLU A 50 0.22 -3.49 12.78
N LEU A 51 -0.04 -2.45 11.99
CA LEU A 51 -0.97 -2.48 10.89
C LEU A 51 -0.19 -2.55 9.59
N SER A 52 -0.71 -3.26 8.60
CA SER A 52 -0.12 -3.35 7.28
C SER A 52 -1.17 -3.14 6.21
N ALA A 53 -0.83 -2.37 5.19
CA ALA A 53 -1.65 -2.23 4.00
C ALA A 53 -0.82 -2.55 2.76
N LEU A 54 -1.48 -3.24 1.82
CA LEU A 54 -0.95 -3.51 0.50
C LEU A 54 -1.33 -2.36 -0.41
N TYR A 55 -0.36 -1.85 -1.15
CA TYR A 55 -0.59 -0.81 -2.14
C TYR A 55 -0.01 -1.24 -3.48
N PRO A 56 -0.67 -0.90 -4.60
CA PRO A 56 -0.03 -1.00 -5.90
C PRO A 56 1.22 -0.12 -5.84
N CYS A 57 2.39 -0.74 -5.93
CA CYS A 57 3.65 -0.07 -5.71
C CYS A 57 4.40 0.02 -7.05
N PRO A 58 5.00 1.18 -7.37
CA PRO A 58 6.04 1.25 -8.39
C PRO A 58 7.07 0.13 -8.17
N ARG A 59 7.59 -0.45 -9.26
CA ARG A 59 8.62 -1.52 -9.18
C ARG A 59 9.81 -1.14 -8.29
N ARG A 60 10.10 0.16 -8.19
CA ARG A 60 10.99 0.74 -7.20
C ARG A 60 10.38 2.03 -6.69
N LEU A 61 10.19 2.12 -5.37
CA LEU A 61 9.92 3.40 -4.74
C LEU A 61 11.17 4.27 -4.79
N PRO A 62 11.06 5.52 -5.29
CA PRO A 62 12.15 6.48 -5.23
C PRO A 62 12.62 6.70 -3.78
N ALA A 63 13.92 6.94 -3.56
CA ALA A 63 14.47 7.12 -2.21
C ALA A 63 13.87 8.35 -1.48
N ASP A 64 13.59 9.42 -2.22
CA ASP A 64 12.87 10.60 -1.73
C ASP A 64 11.44 10.26 -1.30
N PHE A 65 10.78 9.33 -1.98
CA PHE A 65 9.46 8.86 -1.61
C PHE A 65 9.48 8.07 -0.31
N ILE A 66 10.45 7.16 -0.16
CA ILE A 66 10.67 6.43 1.10
C ILE A 66 10.93 7.43 2.23
N GLY A 67 11.74 8.46 1.99
CA GLY A 67 11.97 9.54 2.95
C GLY A 67 10.69 10.25 3.39
N ARG A 68 9.77 10.55 2.47
CA ARG A 68 8.47 11.15 2.79
C ARG A 68 7.58 10.23 3.62
N LEU A 69 7.55 8.93 3.31
CA LEU A 69 6.79 7.96 4.10
C LEU A 69 7.32 7.84 5.54
N LEU A 70 8.64 7.84 5.71
CA LEU A 70 9.28 7.84 7.03
C LEU A 70 8.97 9.12 7.81
N GLN A 71 9.06 10.28 7.15
CA GLN A 71 8.72 11.57 7.75
C GLN A 71 7.24 11.64 8.17
N LEU A 72 6.36 11.03 7.39
CA LEU A 72 4.93 10.93 7.71
C LEU A 72 4.71 10.08 8.96
N GLY A 73 5.39 8.93 9.07
CA GLY A 73 5.39 8.13 10.30
C GLY A 73 5.78 8.97 11.51
N ALA A 74 6.89 9.71 11.41
CA ALA A 74 7.37 10.57 12.48
C ALA A 74 6.34 11.66 12.87
N GLN A 75 5.67 12.30 11.89
CA GLN A 75 4.61 13.30 12.15
C GLN A 75 3.43 12.71 12.92
N HIS A 76 3.08 11.46 12.62
CA HIS A 76 2.00 10.74 13.30
C HIS A 76 2.48 10.06 14.60
N GLY A 77 3.76 10.15 14.96
CA GLY A 77 4.33 9.46 16.11
C GLY A 77 4.20 7.94 16.00
N VAL A 78 4.32 7.40 14.77
CA VAL A 78 4.27 5.97 14.49
C VAL A 78 5.46 5.55 13.65
N ARG A 79 5.89 4.32 13.81
CA ARG A 79 6.97 3.76 13.00
C ARG A 79 6.42 3.25 11.69
N VAL A 80 6.85 3.83 10.57
CA VAL A 80 6.51 3.35 9.24
C VAL A 80 7.67 2.55 8.67
N THR A 81 7.38 1.40 8.07
CA THR A 81 8.34 0.58 7.32
C THR A 81 7.78 0.24 5.95
N VAL A 82 8.67 0.14 4.96
CA VAL A 82 8.30 -0.13 3.58
C VAL A 82 9.02 -1.38 3.10
N GLU A 83 8.26 -2.40 2.74
CA GLU A 83 8.76 -3.68 2.24
C GLU A 83 8.13 -3.98 0.89
N ARG A 84 8.88 -3.76 -0.20
CA ARG A 84 8.42 -3.97 -1.59
C ARG A 84 7.09 -3.23 -1.87
N GLU A 85 5.96 -3.90 -1.70
CA GLU A 85 4.59 -3.43 -1.98
C GLU A 85 3.74 -3.23 -0.71
N ARG A 86 4.36 -3.37 0.46
CA ARG A 86 3.68 -3.30 1.74
C ARG A 86 4.23 -2.15 2.55
N VAL A 87 3.33 -1.28 3.02
CA VAL A 87 3.66 -0.30 4.05
C VAL A 87 3.11 -0.82 5.37
N ARG A 88 3.95 -0.86 6.39
CA ARG A 88 3.54 -1.21 7.76
C ARG A 88 3.67 0.02 8.64
N ALA A 89 2.69 0.23 9.50
CA ALA A 89 2.71 1.26 10.53
C ALA A 89 2.54 0.60 11.89
N ARG A 90 3.44 0.90 12.83
CA ARG A 90 3.38 0.42 14.21
C ARG A 90 3.28 1.59 15.16
N GLY A 91 2.24 1.59 16.00
CA GLY A 91 1.99 2.64 16.97
C GLY A 91 0.56 2.61 17.48
N GLU A 92 0.12 3.72 18.06
CA GLU A 92 -1.28 3.87 18.49
C GLU A 92 -2.21 3.63 17.29
N ARG A 93 -3.23 2.78 17.42
CA ARG A 93 -4.06 2.27 16.32
C ARG A 93 -4.60 3.40 15.46
N ALA A 94 -5.21 4.41 16.07
CA ALA A 94 -5.76 5.56 15.33
C ALA A 94 -4.68 6.32 14.54
N ARG A 95 -3.47 6.45 15.11
CA ARG A 95 -2.34 7.11 14.43
C ARG A 95 -1.73 6.25 13.34
N ALA A 96 -1.67 4.94 13.57
CA ALA A 96 -1.19 3.98 12.57
C ALA A 96 -2.16 3.88 11.40
N GLU A 97 -3.48 3.89 11.64
CA GLU A 97 -4.52 3.98 10.60
C GLU A 97 -4.39 5.29 9.81
N ALA A 98 -4.22 6.43 10.49
CA ALA A 98 -4.02 7.73 9.83
C ALA A 98 -2.75 7.74 8.96
N ALA A 99 -1.63 7.23 9.49
CA ALA A 99 -0.38 7.15 8.75
C ALA A 99 -0.49 6.25 7.51
N LEU A 100 -1.19 5.12 7.60
CA LEU A 100 -1.45 4.26 6.45
C LEU A 100 -2.37 4.94 5.43
N ALA A 101 -3.42 5.64 5.85
CA ALA A 101 -4.28 6.38 4.92
C ALA A 101 -3.48 7.42 4.13
N SER A 102 -2.66 8.22 4.81
CA SER A 102 -1.83 9.22 4.14
C SER A 102 -0.73 8.61 3.27
N ALA A 103 -0.12 7.50 3.71
CA ALA A 103 0.82 6.73 2.88
C ALA A 103 0.15 6.22 1.60
N GLY A 104 -1.10 5.77 1.69
CA GLY A 104 -1.90 5.34 0.55
C GLY A 104 -2.13 6.45 -0.46
N HIS A 105 -2.47 7.66 -0.01
CA HIS A 105 -2.61 8.82 -0.90
C HIS A 105 -1.31 9.17 -1.62
N LEU A 106 -0.17 9.19 -0.90
CA LEU A 106 1.13 9.44 -1.51
C LEU A 106 1.48 8.38 -2.57
N LEU A 107 1.20 7.12 -2.28
CA LEU A 107 1.45 6.01 -3.20
C LEU A 107 0.57 6.13 -4.45
N GLU A 108 -0.71 6.46 -4.28
CA GLU A 108 -1.62 6.69 -5.39
C GLU A 108 -1.15 7.83 -6.30
N GLU A 109 -0.65 8.93 -5.73
CA GLU A 109 -0.08 10.04 -6.52
C GLU A 109 1.20 9.65 -7.26
N ALA A 110 2.09 8.89 -6.61
CA ALA A 110 3.33 8.41 -7.22
C ALA A 110 3.03 7.46 -8.38
N VAL A 111 2.10 6.54 -8.19
CA VAL A 111 1.59 5.62 -9.21
C VAL A 111 0.99 6.40 -10.38
N LYS A 112 0.11 7.38 -10.14
CA LYS A 112 -0.44 8.26 -11.19
C LYS A 112 0.63 9.02 -11.98
N ARG A 113 1.75 9.40 -11.33
CA ARG A 113 2.87 10.05 -12.02
C ARG A 113 3.60 9.06 -12.92
N GLU A 114 3.88 7.86 -12.41
CA GLU A 114 4.46 6.77 -13.18
C GLU A 114 3.56 6.36 -14.35
N TRP A 115 2.23 6.38 -14.17
CA TRP A 115 1.25 6.16 -15.24
C TRP A 115 1.46 7.14 -16.38
N LYS A 116 1.57 8.43 -16.07
CA LYS A 116 1.78 9.47 -17.08
C LYS A 116 3.09 9.29 -17.82
N GLU A 117 4.18 8.99 -17.11
CA GLU A 117 5.48 8.79 -17.73
C GLU A 117 5.51 7.52 -18.59
N LEU A 118 4.99 6.41 -18.09
CA LEU A 118 4.93 5.15 -18.81
C LEU A 118 4.00 5.24 -20.03
N TYR A 119 2.85 5.90 -19.90
CA TYR A 119 1.92 6.18 -21.02
C TYR A 119 2.55 7.05 -22.12
N SER A 120 3.53 7.88 -21.77
CA SER A 120 4.29 8.66 -22.76
C SER A 120 5.23 7.78 -23.60
N ARG A 121 5.64 6.61 -23.06
CA ARG A 121 6.61 5.71 -23.70
C ARG A 121 5.98 4.53 -24.41
N VAL A 122 4.98 3.92 -23.78
CA VAL A 122 4.33 2.67 -24.20
C VAL A 122 2.83 2.91 -24.29
N ARG A 123 2.24 2.56 -25.44
CA ARG A 123 0.79 2.59 -25.65
C ARG A 123 0.27 1.22 -26.04
N TRP A 124 -0.68 0.74 -25.27
CA TRP A 124 -1.54 -0.37 -25.57
C TRP A 124 -2.79 0.14 -26.26
N GLY A 125 -3.21 -0.56 -27.30
CA GLY A 125 -4.45 -0.30 -28.01
C GLY A 125 -5.09 -1.58 -28.51
N TYR A 126 -6.30 -1.46 -29.02
CA TYR A 126 -7.07 -2.57 -29.58
C TYR A 126 -7.71 -2.16 -30.90
N ALA A 127 -7.90 -3.14 -31.78
CA ALA A 127 -8.57 -2.94 -33.06
C ALA A 127 -10.09 -3.09 -32.88
N TYR A 128 -10.86 -2.04 -33.16
CA TYR A 128 -12.32 -2.06 -33.12
C TYR A 128 -12.90 -1.33 -34.33
N ALA A 129 -13.85 -1.97 -35.04
CA ALA A 129 -14.49 -1.42 -36.24
C ALA A 129 -13.48 -0.85 -37.28
N GLY A 130 -12.35 -1.53 -37.48
CA GLY A 130 -11.30 -1.11 -38.42
C GLY A 130 -10.42 0.06 -37.96
N LYS A 131 -10.59 0.55 -36.73
CA LYS A 131 -9.77 1.60 -36.13
C LYS A 131 -8.94 1.07 -34.97
N GLU A 132 -7.76 1.64 -34.79
CA GLU A 132 -6.95 1.41 -33.59
C GLU A 132 -7.37 2.39 -32.50
N VAL A 133 -7.77 1.86 -31.34
CA VAL A 133 -8.23 2.63 -30.19
C VAL A 133 -7.24 2.38 -29.05
N GLY A 134 -6.68 3.45 -28.48
CA GLY A 134 -5.78 3.36 -27.33
C GLY A 134 -6.55 3.14 -26.02
N PHE A 135 -5.97 2.36 -25.10
CA PHE A 135 -6.46 2.29 -23.73
C PHE A 135 -6.19 3.61 -22.99
N GLU A 136 -7.05 3.98 -22.05
CA GLU A 136 -6.83 5.14 -21.18
C GLU A 136 -5.58 4.97 -20.31
N PRO A 137 -4.94 6.05 -19.82
CA PRO A 137 -3.67 5.97 -19.10
C PRO A 137 -3.62 4.97 -17.93
N GLY A 138 -4.70 4.85 -17.15
CA GLY A 138 -4.79 3.88 -16.05
C GLY A 138 -4.80 2.43 -16.55
N ALA A 139 -5.72 2.10 -17.46
CA ALA A 139 -5.78 0.78 -18.08
C ALA A 139 -4.47 0.42 -18.80
N ASN A 140 -3.88 1.35 -19.54
CA ASN A 140 -2.60 1.16 -20.21
C ASN A 140 -1.47 0.79 -19.24
N PHE A 141 -1.41 1.48 -18.09
CA PHE A 141 -0.41 1.17 -17.08
C PHE A 141 -0.62 -0.22 -16.46
N GLU A 142 -1.86 -0.57 -16.12
CA GLU A 142 -2.18 -1.89 -15.55
C GLU A 142 -1.81 -3.02 -16.52
N ILE A 143 -2.14 -2.84 -17.81
CA ILE A 143 -1.74 -3.80 -18.86
C ILE A 143 -0.22 -3.91 -18.95
N GLU A 144 0.50 -2.78 -18.99
CA GLU A 144 1.95 -2.79 -19.08
C GLU A 144 2.61 -3.39 -17.84
N GLN A 145 2.11 -3.12 -16.63
CA GLN A 145 2.61 -3.74 -15.41
C GLN A 145 2.43 -5.26 -15.44
N CYS A 146 1.25 -5.76 -15.83
CA CYS A 146 1.00 -7.18 -15.98
C CYS A 146 1.93 -7.81 -17.02
N HIS A 147 2.12 -7.15 -18.17
CA HIS A 147 3.05 -7.59 -19.21
C HIS A 147 4.49 -7.67 -18.70
N GLN A 148 4.97 -6.62 -18.03
CA GLN A 148 6.33 -6.60 -17.48
C GLN A 148 6.54 -7.63 -16.37
N ASN A 149 5.51 -7.92 -15.58
CA ASN A 149 5.52 -8.94 -14.53
C ASN A 149 5.34 -10.36 -15.08
N ARG A 150 5.22 -10.53 -16.41
CA ARG A 150 5.01 -11.81 -17.09
C ARG A 150 3.73 -12.52 -16.63
N SER A 151 2.70 -11.75 -16.27
CA SER A 151 1.37 -12.27 -16.02
C SER A 151 0.69 -12.61 -17.35
N HIS A 152 -0.13 -13.66 -17.36
CA HIS A 152 -0.80 -14.15 -18.56
C HIS A 152 -2.06 -13.35 -18.91
N GLU A 153 -2.73 -12.80 -17.90
CA GLU A 153 -4.01 -12.10 -18.06
C GLU A 153 -4.16 -10.94 -17.06
N THR A 154 -5.03 -10.00 -17.40
CA THR A 154 -5.44 -8.90 -16.54
C THR A 154 -6.85 -8.43 -16.86
N MET A 155 -7.50 -7.75 -15.92
CA MET A 155 -8.79 -7.10 -16.14
C MET A 155 -8.65 -5.61 -15.88
N VAL A 156 -9.05 -4.79 -16.85
CA VAL A 156 -8.93 -3.33 -16.77
C VAL A 156 -10.22 -2.65 -17.19
N ARG A 157 -10.47 -1.44 -16.68
CA ARG A 157 -11.55 -0.58 -17.19
C ARG A 157 -10.97 0.56 -18.00
N SER A 158 -11.51 0.77 -19.20
CA SER A 158 -11.15 1.89 -20.08
C SER A 158 -12.41 2.46 -20.69
N ALA A 159 -12.61 3.78 -20.57
CA ALA A 159 -13.81 4.48 -21.03
C ALA A 159 -15.11 3.87 -20.48
N GLY A 160 -15.09 3.38 -19.24
CA GLY A 160 -16.23 2.73 -18.58
C GLY A 160 -16.46 1.24 -18.92
N ILE A 161 -15.79 0.73 -19.96
CA ILE A 161 -15.93 -0.65 -20.43
C ILE A 161 -14.93 -1.55 -19.69
N LEU A 162 -15.37 -2.72 -19.22
CA LEU A 162 -14.50 -3.73 -18.61
C LEU A 162 -13.90 -4.62 -19.71
N PHE A 163 -12.57 -4.76 -19.71
CA PHE A 163 -11.83 -5.62 -20.62
C PHE A 163 -11.15 -6.76 -19.84
N CYS A 164 -11.35 -7.99 -20.30
CA CYS A 164 -10.54 -9.14 -19.91
C CYS A 164 -9.45 -9.33 -20.97
N ILE A 165 -8.19 -9.15 -20.58
CA ILE A 165 -7.05 -9.10 -21.49
C ILE A 165 -6.20 -10.35 -21.29
N ASN A 166 -5.97 -11.09 -22.38
CA ASN A 166 -5.02 -12.19 -22.44
C ASN A 166 -3.76 -11.72 -23.17
N LEU A 167 -2.67 -11.57 -22.42
CA LEU A 167 -1.40 -11.02 -22.90
C LEU A 167 -0.64 -12.02 -23.78
N ASP A 168 -0.75 -13.32 -23.50
CA ASP A 168 -0.11 -14.37 -24.30
C ASP A 168 -0.71 -14.45 -25.70
N ARG A 169 -2.04 -14.38 -25.79
CA ARG A 169 -2.78 -14.40 -27.05
C ARG A 169 -2.87 -13.04 -27.73
N LYS A 170 -2.49 -11.97 -27.04
CA LYS A 170 -2.65 -10.57 -27.49
C LYS A 170 -4.09 -10.27 -27.89
N GLU A 171 -5.01 -10.64 -27.01
CA GLU A 171 -6.45 -10.54 -27.23
C GLU A 171 -7.12 -9.91 -26.02
N ALA A 172 -8.24 -9.21 -26.25
CA ALA A 172 -9.11 -8.71 -25.20
C ALA A 172 -10.56 -9.02 -25.52
N THR A 173 -11.33 -9.35 -24.48
CA THR A 173 -12.78 -9.47 -24.55
C THR A 173 -13.35 -8.34 -23.72
N ALA A 174 -14.11 -7.44 -24.34
CA ALA A 174 -14.82 -6.40 -23.61
C ALA A 174 -16.19 -6.93 -23.15
N SER A 175 -16.68 -6.48 -22.00
CA SER A 175 -18.01 -6.85 -21.51
C SER A 175 -19.15 -6.47 -22.47
N GLU A 176 -18.94 -5.45 -23.30
CA GLU A 176 -19.92 -4.92 -24.24
C GLU A 176 -19.73 -5.44 -25.67
N PHE A 177 -18.51 -5.83 -26.03
CA PHE A 177 -18.24 -6.42 -27.33
C PHE A 177 -18.46 -7.93 -27.21
N LYS A 178 -19.42 -8.49 -27.95
CA LYS A 178 -19.60 -9.95 -28.06
C LYS A 178 -18.47 -10.64 -28.83
N GLU A 179 -17.38 -9.93 -29.11
CA GLU A 179 -16.29 -10.34 -29.98
C GLU A 179 -14.95 -10.12 -29.28
N VAL A 180 -13.99 -10.99 -29.60
CA VAL A 180 -12.61 -10.89 -29.16
C VAL A 180 -11.89 -9.90 -30.07
N VAL A 181 -11.29 -8.87 -29.48
CA VAL A 181 -10.48 -7.88 -30.20
C VAL A 181 -9.00 -8.16 -30.03
N LYS A 182 -8.20 -7.87 -31.06
CA LYS A 182 -6.73 -7.96 -30.97
C LYS A 182 -6.19 -6.72 -30.28
N ILE A 183 -5.26 -6.92 -29.34
CA ILE A 183 -4.52 -5.84 -28.70
C ILE A 183 -3.12 -5.71 -29.30
N ARG A 184 -2.56 -4.51 -29.24
CA ARG A 184 -1.22 -4.18 -29.67
C ARG A 184 -0.52 -3.30 -28.65
N ARG A 185 0.79 -3.49 -28.54
CA ARG A 185 1.70 -2.68 -27.76
C ARG A 185 2.59 -1.91 -28.72
N SER A 186 2.65 -0.60 -28.56
CA SER A 186 3.43 0.32 -29.40
C SER A 186 4.41 1.09 -28.52
N ASP A 187 5.70 0.99 -28.84
CA ASP A 187 6.76 1.72 -28.15
C ASP A 187 7.17 2.96 -28.96
N SER A 188 7.20 4.11 -28.30
CA SER A 188 7.67 5.38 -28.87
C SER A 188 9.17 5.43 -29.15
N SER A 189 9.94 4.40 -28.76
CA SER A 189 11.38 4.29 -29.02
C SER A 189 11.75 3.81 -30.43
N SER A 190 10.78 3.66 -31.34
CA SER A 190 10.98 3.09 -32.68
C SER A 190 11.29 4.14 -33.76
N SER A 191 11.64 5.35 -33.38
CA SER A 191 12.01 6.44 -34.30
C SER A 191 13.49 6.77 -34.16
N VAL A 192 14.36 5.91 -34.72
CA VAL A 192 15.74 6.24 -35.08
C VAL A 192 15.99 5.73 -36.49
#